data_AF-A0A942NIN7-F1
#
_entry.id   AF-A0A942NIN7-F1
#
_cell.length_a   1.000
_cell.length_b   1.000
_cell.length_c   1.000
_cell.angle_alpha   90.00
_cell.angle_beta   90.00
_cell.angle_gamma   90.00
#
_symmetry.space_group_name_H-M   'P 1'
#
loop_
_entity.id
_entity.type
_entity.pdbx_description
1 polymer ?
#
loop_
_entity_poly.entity_id
_entity_poly.type
_entity_poly.pdbx_seq_one_letter_code
_entity_poly.pdbx_strand_id
1 'polypeptide(L)'
;MSITNFQKNQHLLWRAGFGIDLQNLNQLQHVETKDLYTALQKNCLNTIEYFDVADNALKGLFKGIDELAKMQTLAKNGLNNETKKKLREQSREDIKNLNIKWVNEMVHGANPLNEKMALFWHGHFACRDINIFFQQNLLHEIRTLAVTNFKDLLFAVSKSASMLSFLNNQQNKKQHPNENFAREVMELFTLGRGNYTEQDVKEAARAFTGWGFNAKGEFQFRPFFHDSGTKTFLGKKGNFNGDDILNILLDQPQTAYFITKKIYEYFVNEIIDDEKVKQLASAFYQSNYSISTLLENIFTSPWFYHEKNIGTKIKSPIELLVGIRKQIPMEIENPEIQLLLQRALGQLLFYPPNVAGWPGGKNWIDSSSLMIRLQLPKLLKDDESFTINTKSDDDQQMGMREMYSMQTNMPNRFKIKTKIDWEKFIDAFSGIKREELTEKIKQFILPSTVSKINNKTVEKFSDQSSRENFIKSCSITFMSTPEYQMC
;
A
#
# COMPACT_ATOMS: atom_id res chain seq x y z
N MET A 1 -5.13 16.95 28.01
CA MET A 1 -4.63 16.12 29.15
C MET A 1 -3.25 15.63 28.75
N SER A 2 -2.33 15.31 29.65
CA SER A 2 -1.05 14.71 29.22
C SER A 2 -1.30 13.34 28.57
N ILE A 3 -0.83 13.16 27.33
CA ILE A 3 -0.97 11.91 26.58
C ILE A 3 -0.19 10.80 27.31
N THR A 4 -0.86 9.70 27.62
CA THR A 4 -0.27 8.57 28.35
C THR A 4 0.66 7.76 27.44
N ASN A 5 1.58 7.00 28.04
CA ASN A 5 2.51 6.15 27.29
C ASN A 5 1.77 5.12 26.41
N PHE A 6 0.70 4.52 26.94
CA PHE A 6 -0.16 3.62 26.18
C PHE A 6 -0.72 4.29 24.91
N GLN A 7 -1.18 5.53 25.01
CA GLN A 7 -1.72 6.27 23.86
C GLN A 7 -0.66 6.58 22.81
N LYS A 8 0.58 6.90 23.24
CA LYS A 8 1.71 7.08 22.33
C LYS A 8 2.03 5.79 21.59
N ASN A 9 2.10 4.67 22.30
CA ASN A 9 2.42 3.36 21.73
C ASN A 9 1.30 2.85 20.81
N GLN A 10 0.03 3.06 21.17
CA GLN A 10 -1.11 2.78 20.29
C GLN A 10 -1.02 3.60 19.00
N HIS A 11 -0.76 4.91 19.10
CA HIS A 11 -0.61 5.77 17.94
C HIS A 11 0.55 5.32 17.04
N LEU A 12 1.72 5.01 17.63
CA LEU A 12 2.86 4.49 16.90
C LEU A 12 2.51 3.21 16.13
N LEU A 13 1.86 2.22 16.77
CA LEU A 13 1.52 0.94 16.12
C LEU A 13 0.50 1.08 14.98
N TRP A 14 -0.36 2.09 15.03
CA TRP A 14 -1.27 2.40 13.92
C TRP A 14 -0.58 3.11 12.76
N ARG A 15 0.41 3.98 13.05
CA ARG A 15 1.13 4.74 12.02
C ARG A 15 2.26 3.92 11.41
N ALA A 16 3.07 3.26 12.22
CA ALA A 16 4.18 2.38 11.84
C ALA A 16 3.74 0.92 11.59
N GLY A 17 2.44 0.64 11.53
CA GLY A 17 1.90 -0.71 11.36
C GLY A 17 0.41 -0.67 11.04
N PHE A 18 -0.32 -1.70 11.48
CA PHE A 18 -1.76 -1.83 11.24
C PHE A 18 -2.56 -1.94 12.54
N GLY A 19 -2.05 -1.36 13.63
CA GLY A 19 -2.70 -1.35 14.93
C GLY A 19 -2.09 -2.33 15.94
N ILE A 20 -2.76 -2.48 17.08
CA ILE A 20 -2.28 -3.26 18.22
C ILE A 20 -2.60 -4.76 18.01
N ASP A 21 -1.62 -5.61 18.33
CA ASP A 21 -1.82 -7.05 18.51
C ASP A 21 -2.31 -7.34 19.94
N LEU A 22 -3.32 -8.20 20.08
CA LEU A 22 -3.90 -8.60 21.37
C LEU A 22 -2.84 -9.07 22.37
N GLN A 23 -1.81 -9.78 21.90
CA GLN A 23 -0.78 -10.37 22.77
C GLN A 23 0.01 -9.31 23.56
N ASN A 24 0.09 -8.09 23.03
CA ASN A 24 0.94 -7.04 23.59
C ASN A 24 0.18 -6.02 24.48
N LEU A 25 -1.15 -6.15 24.60
CA LEU A 25 -2.02 -5.13 25.19
C LEU A 25 -1.57 -4.65 26.58
N ASN A 26 -1.25 -5.56 27.49
CA ASN A 26 -0.85 -5.24 28.86
C ASN A 26 0.60 -4.71 28.97
N GLN A 27 1.44 -5.01 27.98
CA GLN A 27 2.85 -4.61 27.96
C GLN A 27 3.03 -3.18 27.44
N LEU A 28 2.13 -2.71 26.56
CA LEU A 28 2.26 -1.41 25.91
C LEU A 28 2.31 -0.21 26.86
N GLN A 29 1.75 -0.30 28.07
CA GLN A 29 1.84 0.80 29.03
C GLN A 29 3.24 0.91 29.67
N HIS A 30 4.01 -0.18 29.70
CA HIS A 30 5.29 -0.29 30.40
C HIS A 30 6.51 -0.17 29.49
N VAL A 31 6.33 -0.27 28.18
CA VAL A 31 7.42 -0.15 27.20
C VAL A 31 7.59 1.30 26.77
N GLU A 32 8.81 1.81 26.80
CA GLU A 32 9.10 3.15 26.27
C GLU A 32 8.88 3.19 24.75
N THR A 33 8.30 4.27 24.26
CA THR A 33 7.93 4.39 22.84
C THR A 33 9.13 4.24 21.89
N LYS A 34 10.31 4.69 22.32
CA LYS A 34 11.56 4.55 21.55
C LYS A 34 12.00 3.09 21.42
N ASP A 35 11.85 2.30 22.49
CA ASP A 35 12.22 0.88 22.48
C ASP A 35 11.25 0.08 21.60
N LEU A 36 9.95 0.43 21.66
CA LEU A 36 8.95 -0.14 20.77
C LEU A 36 9.27 0.15 19.29
N TYR A 37 9.67 1.38 18.97
CA TYR A 37 10.10 1.72 17.61
C TYR A 37 11.36 0.95 17.18
N THR A 38 12.34 0.82 18.08
CA THR A 38 13.57 0.06 17.82
C THR A 38 13.26 -1.41 17.52
N ALA A 39 12.29 -2.01 18.24
CA ALA A 39 11.83 -3.36 17.95
C ALA A 39 11.20 -3.48 16.54
N LEU A 40 10.39 -2.50 16.13
CA LEU A 40 9.82 -2.46 14.78
C LEU A 40 10.91 -2.34 13.70
N GLN A 41 11.92 -1.49 13.91
CA GLN A 41 13.06 -1.37 13.00
C GLN A 41 13.85 -2.67 12.90
N LYS A 42 14.13 -3.33 14.03
CA LYS A 42 14.88 -4.58 14.06
C LYS A 42 14.20 -5.68 13.26
N ASN A 43 12.87 -5.79 13.34
CA ASN A 43 12.12 -6.75 12.54
C ASN A 43 12.28 -6.51 11.03
N CYS A 44 12.47 -5.26 10.60
CA CYS A 44 12.69 -4.94 9.19
C CYS A 44 14.05 -5.44 8.64
N LEU A 45 14.99 -5.87 9.50
CA LEU A 45 16.25 -6.48 9.08
C LEU A 45 16.08 -7.95 8.67
N ASN A 46 14.93 -8.55 8.93
CA ASN A 46 14.64 -9.92 8.54
C ASN A 46 14.51 -10.04 7.01
N THR A 47 14.91 -11.19 6.47
CA THR A 47 14.76 -11.48 5.04
C THR A 47 13.30 -11.40 4.61
N ILE A 48 13.00 -10.59 3.60
CA ILE A 48 11.66 -10.44 3.04
C ILE A 48 11.34 -11.64 2.14
N GLU A 49 10.24 -12.34 2.45
CA GLU A 49 9.74 -13.46 1.64
C GLU A 49 9.37 -12.98 0.23
N TYR A 50 9.88 -13.66 -0.79
CA TYR A 50 9.39 -13.52 -2.16
C TYR A 50 8.05 -14.26 -2.33
N PHE A 51 7.02 -13.54 -2.77
CA PHE A 51 5.72 -14.15 -3.02
C PHE A 51 5.68 -14.78 -4.40
N ASP A 52 5.80 -16.11 -4.42
CA ASP A 52 5.70 -16.88 -5.65
C ASP A 52 4.31 -17.52 -5.78
N VAL A 53 3.34 -16.73 -6.26
CA VAL A 53 1.94 -17.16 -6.43
C VAL A 53 1.61 -17.61 -7.86
N ALA A 54 2.57 -17.49 -8.78
CA ALA A 54 2.37 -17.88 -10.17
C ALA A 54 2.13 -19.39 -10.28
N ASP A 55 1.17 -19.79 -11.12
CA ASP A 55 0.86 -21.20 -11.33
C ASP A 55 2.05 -21.98 -11.94
N ASN A 56 2.18 -23.27 -11.60
CA ASN A 56 3.28 -24.12 -12.07
C ASN A 56 3.28 -24.33 -13.59
N ALA A 57 2.11 -24.38 -14.23
CA ALA A 57 2.01 -24.47 -15.69
C ALA A 57 2.48 -23.15 -16.33
N LEU A 58 2.15 -22.01 -15.72
CA LEU A 58 2.67 -20.70 -16.12
C LEU A 58 4.20 -20.64 -15.97
N LYS A 59 4.76 -21.15 -14.86
CA LYS A 59 6.22 -21.21 -14.65
C LYS A 59 6.91 -22.10 -15.69
N GLY A 60 6.37 -23.28 -15.96
CA GLY A 60 6.91 -24.21 -16.96
C GLY A 60 6.93 -23.60 -18.37
N LEU A 61 5.85 -22.89 -18.73
CA LEU A 61 5.76 -22.18 -20.01
C LEU A 61 6.62 -20.91 -20.05
N PHE A 62 6.77 -20.19 -18.94
CA PHE A 62 7.66 -19.02 -18.86
C PHE A 62 9.13 -19.44 -19.00
N LYS A 63 9.51 -20.56 -18.38
CA LYS A 63 10.82 -21.22 -18.59
C LYS A 63 10.94 -21.77 -20.02
N GLY A 64 9.87 -22.30 -20.62
CA GLY A 64 9.85 -22.72 -22.02
C GLY A 64 9.95 -21.56 -23.02
N ILE A 65 9.39 -20.39 -22.69
CA ILE A 65 9.59 -19.14 -23.43
C ILE A 65 11.04 -18.66 -23.28
N ASP A 66 11.70 -18.87 -22.13
CA ASP A 66 13.15 -18.63 -21.98
C ASP A 66 13.96 -19.50 -22.96
N GLU A 67 13.63 -20.78 -23.10
CA GLU A 67 14.28 -21.66 -24.08
C GLU A 67 13.93 -21.29 -25.53
N LEU A 68 12.67 -20.94 -25.83
CA LEU A 68 12.21 -20.54 -27.16
C LEU A 68 12.71 -19.15 -27.58
N ALA A 69 12.87 -18.22 -26.63
CA ALA A 69 13.48 -16.91 -26.86
C ALA A 69 14.98 -17.04 -27.13
N LYS A 70 15.67 -18.03 -26.54
CA LYS A 70 17.03 -18.43 -26.92
C LYS A 70 17.06 -19.14 -28.29
N MET A 71 16.01 -19.87 -28.65
CA MET A 71 15.81 -20.51 -29.96
C MET A 71 15.10 -19.62 -31.00
N GLN A 72 15.18 -18.28 -30.87
CA GLN A 72 14.52 -17.29 -31.74
C GLN A 72 14.95 -17.32 -33.23
N THR A 73 15.70 -18.32 -33.66
CA THR A 73 15.93 -18.65 -35.06
C THR A 73 14.92 -19.62 -35.68
N LEU A 74 14.06 -20.33 -34.92
CA LEU A 74 13.29 -21.47 -35.51
C LEU A 74 11.78 -21.62 -35.22
N ALA A 75 11.14 -20.88 -34.32
CA ALA A 75 9.70 -21.08 -34.05
C ALA A 75 8.79 -20.05 -34.76
N LYS A 76 8.48 -20.31 -36.04
CA LYS A 76 7.44 -19.59 -36.82
C LYS A 76 5.99 -19.95 -36.44
N ASN A 77 5.79 -20.71 -35.36
CA ASN A 77 4.47 -20.99 -34.79
C ASN A 77 4.33 -20.22 -33.48
N GLY A 78 3.87 -18.97 -33.57
CA GLY A 78 3.49 -18.21 -32.39
C GLY A 78 2.43 -18.97 -31.58
N LEU A 79 2.50 -18.87 -30.25
CA LEU A 79 1.44 -19.34 -29.35
C LEU A 79 0.06 -18.96 -29.91
N ASN A 80 -0.83 -19.94 -30.06
CA ASN A 80 -2.20 -19.75 -30.54
C ASN A 80 -2.89 -18.65 -29.70
N ASN A 81 -3.73 -17.81 -30.33
CA ASN A 81 -4.39 -16.69 -29.67
C ASN A 81 -5.23 -17.13 -28.45
N GLU A 82 -5.81 -18.35 -28.50
CA GLU A 82 -6.51 -18.96 -27.38
C GLU A 82 -5.59 -19.26 -26.19
N THR A 83 -4.38 -19.77 -26.44
CA THR A 83 -3.40 -20.04 -25.38
C THR A 83 -2.95 -18.74 -24.73
N LYS A 84 -2.70 -17.68 -25.51
CA LYS A 84 -2.37 -16.35 -24.96
C LYS A 84 -3.50 -15.77 -24.11
N LYS A 85 -4.76 -15.99 -24.50
CA LYS A 85 -5.93 -15.57 -23.73
C LYS A 85 -6.01 -16.30 -22.39
N LYS A 86 -5.90 -17.63 -22.40
CA LYS A 86 -5.89 -18.45 -21.17
C LYS A 86 -4.75 -18.08 -20.22
N LEU A 87 -3.55 -17.78 -20.76
CA LEU A 87 -2.41 -17.34 -19.95
C LEU A 87 -2.69 -15.98 -19.27
N ARG A 88 -3.33 -15.05 -19.97
CA ARG A 88 -3.74 -13.77 -19.38
C ARG A 88 -4.82 -13.95 -18.31
N GLU A 89 -5.75 -14.86 -18.51
CA GLU A 89 -6.78 -15.20 -17.53
C GLU A 89 -6.17 -15.80 -16.27
N GLN A 90 -5.28 -16.77 -16.41
CA GLN A 90 -4.56 -17.36 -15.27
C GLN A 90 -3.71 -16.32 -14.54
N SER A 91 -2.96 -15.49 -15.27
CA SER A 91 -2.14 -14.43 -14.67
C SER A 91 -2.98 -13.41 -13.88
N ARG A 92 -4.22 -13.13 -14.31
CA ARG A 92 -5.15 -12.28 -13.54
C ARG A 92 -5.59 -12.95 -12.24
N GLU A 93 -5.84 -14.26 -12.28
CA GLU A 93 -6.17 -15.03 -11.08
C GLU A 93 -4.99 -15.06 -10.10
N ASP A 94 -3.77 -15.24 -10.60
CA ASP A 94 -2.57 -15.22 -9.77
C ASP A 94 -2.32 -13.82 -9.16
N ILE A 95 -2.68 -12.72 -9.84
CA ILE A 95 -2.63 -11.37 -9.25
C ILE A 95 -3.63 -11.22 -8.09
N LYS A 96 -4.80 -11.87 -8.16
CA LYS A 96 -5.73 -11.90 -7.02
C LYS A 96 -5.12 -12.67 -5.85
N ASN A 97 -4.48 -13.81 -6.13
CA ASN A 97 -3.78 -14.59 -5.12
C ASN A 97 -2.62 -13.80 -4.49
N LEU A 98 -1.90 -13.00 -5.28
CA LEU A 98 -0.87 -12.08 -4.79
C LEU A 98 -1.45 -11.07 -3.79
N ASN A 99 -2.63 -10.52 -4.09
CA ASN A 99 -3.32 -9.56 -3.24
C ASN A 99 -3.72 -10.21 -1.91
N ILE A 100 -4.33 -11.39 -1.97
CA ILE A 100 -4.72 -12.16 -0.80
C ILE A 100 -3.51 -12.48 0.08
N LYS A 101 -2.42 -13.01 -0.52
CA LYS A 101 -1.17 -13.34 0.18
C LYS A 101 -0.58 -12.11 0.85
N TRP A 102 -0.53 -10.97 0.16
CA TRP A 102 0.06 -9.75 0.74
C TRP A 102 -0.76 -9.18 1.89
N VAL A 103 -2.09 -9.15 1.80
CA VAL A 103 -2.94 -8.72 2.92
C VAL A 103 -2.80 -9.68 4.12
N ASN A 104 -2.69 -10.99 3.88
CA ASN A 104 -2.43 -11.94 4.95
C ASN A 104 -1.07 -11.70 5.61
N GLU A 105 -0.04 -11.32 4.85
CA GLU A 105 1.24 -10.88 5.41
C GLU A 105 1.09 -9.61 6.26
N MET A 106 0.28 -8.64 5.86
CA MET A 106 0.03 -7.45 6.69
C MET A 106 -0.67 -7.78 8.02
N VAL A 107 -1.51 -8.82 8.04
CA VAL A 107 -2.23 -9.27 9.23
C VAL A 107 -1.32 -10.07 10.16
N HIS A 108 -0.63 -11.09 9.63
CA HIS A 108 0.07 -12.11 10.41
C HIS A 108 1.60 -11.97 10.41
N GLY A 109 2.16 -11.21 9.47
CA GLY A 109 3.60 -11.06 9.28
C GLY A 109 4.29 -10.34 10.43
N ALA A 110 5.57 -10.66 10.62
CA ALA A 110 6.40 -10.15 11.71
C ALA A 110 6.90 -8.71 11.49
N ASN A 111 6.76 -8.17 10.27
CA ASN A 111 7.38 -6.91 9.83
C ASN A 111 6.35 -5.83 9.46
N PRO A 112 5.48 -5.37 10.40
CA PRO A 112 4.39 -4.46 10.08
C PRO A 112 4.85 -3.10 9.55
N LEU A 113 6.00 -2.58 10.01
CA LEU A 113 6.56 -1.32 9.52
C LEU A 113 6.98 -1.42 8.05
N ASN A 114 7.62 -2.52 7.66
CA ASN A 114 8.03 -2.77 6.29
C ASN A 114 6.81 -2.84 5.36
N GLU A 115 5.79 -3.63 5.75
CA GLU A 115 4.57 -3.77 4.94
C GLU A 115 3.75 -2.48 4.88
N LYS A 116 3.73 -1.70 5.97
CA LYS A 116 3.09 -0.38 5.99
C LYS A 116 3.77 0.59 5.03
N MET A 117 5.10 0.60 5.01
CA MET A 117 5.87 1.43 4.10
C MET A 117 5.77 0.94 2.64
N ALA A 118 5.77 -0.38 2.43
CA ALA A 118 5.54 -0.97 1.11
C ALA A 118 4.15 -0.62 0.56
N LEU A 119 3.11 -0.58 1.40
CA LEU A 119 1.77 -0.13 1.01
C LEU A 119 1.76 1.34 0.57
N PHE A 120 2.50 2.20 1.28
CA PHE A 120 2.70 3.60 0.85
C PHE A 120 3.38 3.67 -0.52
N TRP A 121 4.48 2.94 -0.71
CA TRP A 121 5.22 2.94 -1.98
C TRP A 121 4.45 2.34 -3.14
N HIS A 122 3.66 1.30 -2.90
CA HIS A 122 2.76 0.73 -3.90
C HIS A 122 1.67 1.74 -4.32
N GLY A 123 1.24 2.63 -3.42
CA GLY A 123 0.38 3.77 -3.75
C GLY A 123 1.11 4.87 -4.52
N HIS A 124 2.36 5.17 -4.15
CA HIS A 124 3.18 6.21 -4.78
C HIS A 124 3.64 5.82 -6.20
N PHE A 125 4.11 4.59 -6.36
CA PHE A 125 4.53 3.97 -7.63
C PHE A 125 3.40 3.12 -8.21
N ALA A 126 2.23 3.73 -8.37
CA ALA A 126 1.05 3.05 -8.85
C ALA A 126 1.30 2.44 -10.24
N CYS A 127 1.17 1.12 -10.34
CA CYS A 127 1.46 0.38 -11.55
C CYS A 127 0.45 -0.76 -11.72
N ARG A 128 -0.04 -0.92 -12.95
CA ARG A 128 -0.93 -2.01 -13.34
C ARG A 128 -0.28 -2.83 -14.45
N ASP A 129 0.06 -4.08 -14.15
CA ASP A 129 0.50 -5.06 -15.13
C ASP A 129 -0.38 -6.32 -15.07
N ILE A 130 -0.63 -6.93 -16.23
CA ILE A 130 -1.37 -8.19 -16.34
C ILE A 130 -0.41 -9.37 -16.12
N ASN A 131 0.89 -9.19 -16.30
CA ASN A 131 1.90 -10.24 -16.13
C ASN A 131 2.25 -10.42 -14.64
N ILE A 132 1.87 -11.57 -14.08
CA ILE A 132 2.10 -11.90 -12.67
C ILE A 132 3.58 -11.89 -12.30
N PHE A 133 4.46 -12.39 -13.17
CA PHE A 133 5.90 -12.43 -12.89
C PHE A 133 6.47 -11.01 -12.72
N PHE A 134 6.03 -10.06 -13.54
CA PHE A 134 6.49 -8.68 -13.45
C PHE A 134 5.91 -8.01 -12.19
N GLN A 135 4.62 -8.22 -11.94
CA GLN A 135 3.92 -7.63 -10.80
C GLN A 135 4.47 -8.14 -9.45
N GLN A 136 4.73 -9.44 -9.30
CA GLN A 136 5.28 -10.00 -8.07
C GLN A 136 6.75 -9.58 -7.85
N ASN A 137 7.53 -9.45 -8.93
CA ASN A 137 8.89 -8.89 -8.85
C ASN A 137 8.89 -7.43 -8.40
N LEU A 138 8.03 -6.59 -9.00
CA LEU A 138 7.90 -5.18 -8.59
C LEU A 138 7.50 -5.06 -7.11
N LEU A 139 6.52 -5.87 -6.67
CA LEU A 139 6.12 -5.89 -5.26
C LEU A 139 7.28 -6.31 -4.35
N HIS A 140 8.04 -7.32 -4.75
CA HIS A 140 9.19 -7.77 -3.97
C HIS A 140 10.26 -6.69 -3.84
N GLU A 141 10.62 -6.00 -4.93
CA GLU A 141 11.55 -4.86 -4.90
C GLU A 141 11.05 -3.74 -3.97
N ILE A 142 9.76 -3.39 -4.08
CA ILE A 142 9.13 -2.39 -3.21
C ILE A 142 9.21 -2.82 -1.74
N ARG A 143 8.92 -4.09 -1.42
CA ARG A 143 8.97 -4.61 -0.04
C ARG A 143 10.38 -4.70 0.49
N THR A 144 11.35 -5.09 -0.33
CA THR A 144 12.77 -5.21 0.07
C THR A 144 13.40 -3.84 0.32
N LEU A 145 13.04 -2.83 -0.48
CA LEU A 145 13.60 -1.48 -0.39
C LEU A 145 12.71 -0.50 0.40
N ALA A 146 11.61 -0.97 0.99
CA ALA A 146 10.56 -0.12 1.55
C ALA A 146 11.10 0.88 2.58
N VAL A 147 11.99 0.42 3.46
CA VAL A 147 12.55 1.22 4.57
C VAL A 147 14.03 1.56 4.36
N THR A 148 14.63 1.20 3.22
CA THR A 148 16.07 1.37 2.99
C THR A 148 16.40 2.77 2.47
N ASN A 149 16.55 2.92 1.15
CA ASN A 149 16.98 4.14 0.49
C ASN A 149 16.06 4.45 -0.70
N PHE A 150 15.59 5.70 -0.79
CA PHE A 150 14.70 6.11 -1.86
C PHE A 150 15.40 6.16 -3.22
N LYS A 151 16.71 6.43 -3.28
CA LYS A 151 17.48 6.33 -4.54
C LYS A 151 17.42 4.91 -5.10
N ASP A 152 17.74 3.92 -4.29
CA ASP A 152 17.74 2.52 -4.73
C ASP A 152 16.34 2.08 -5.16
N LEU A 153 15.32 2.47 -4.38
CA LEU A 153 13.92 2.20 -4.70
C LEU A 153 13.49 2.85 -6.02
N LEU A 154 13.84 4.12 -6.24
CA LEU A 154 13.52 4.85 -7.47
C LEU A 154 14.15 4.17 -8.69
N PHE A 155 15.42 3.73 -8.58
CA PHE A 155 16.10 3.02 -9.65
C PHE A 155 15.49 1.64 -9.92
N ALA A 156 15.23 0.86 -8.86
CA ALA A 156 14.63 -0.47 -8.98
C ALA A 156 13.24 -0.42 -9.65
N VAL A 157 12.38 0.49 -9.19
CA VAL A 157 11.03 0.66 -9.76
C VAL A 157 11.12 1.17 -11.20
N SER A 158 11.94 2.17 -11.49
CA SER A 158 12.09 2.77 -12.83
C SER A 158 12.59 1.77 -13.87
N LYS A 159 13.36 0.76 -13.47
CA LYS A 159 13.90 -0.30 -14.33
C LYS A 159 13.04 -1.56 -14.34
N SER A 160 12.00 -1.64 -13.52
CA SER A 160 11.13 -2.80 -13.46
C SER A 160 10.35 -2.99 -14.77
N ALA A 161 10.16 -4.25 -15.17
CA ALA A 161 9.37 -4.56 -16.36
C ALA A 161 7.94 -4.03 -16.26
N SER A 162 7.32 -4.12 -15.09
CA SER A 162 5.98 -3.58 -14.85
C SER A 162 5.90 -2.08 -15.12
N MET A 163 6.81 -1.28 -14.56
CA MET A 163 6.76 0.17 -14.75
C MET A 163 7.08 0.58 -16.20
N LEU A 164 8.09 -0.05 -16.81
CA LEU A 164 8.47 0.21 -18.21
C LEU A 164 7.37 -0.21 -19.20
N SER A 165 6.62 -1.26 -18.88
CA SER A 165 5.46 -1.73 -19.64
C SER A 165 4.28 -0.77 -19.46
N PHE A 166 3.91 -0.47 -18.21
CA PHE A 166 2.76 0.36 -17.86
C PHE A 166 2.84 1.77 -18.46
N LEU A 167 4.03 2.36 -18.48
CA LEU A 167 4.26 3.70 -19.02
C LEU A 167 4.71 3.72 -20.49
N ASN A 168 4.65 2.57 -21.17
CA ASN A 168 4.98 2.41 -22.60
C ASN A 168 6.42 2.81 -22.98
N ASN A 169 7.38 2.75 -22.04
CA ASN A 169 8.77 3.14 -22.31
C ASN A 169 9.49 2.16 -23.24
N GLN A 170 9.02 0.91 -23.37
CA GLN A 170 9.56 -0.04 -24.35
C GLN A 170 9.51 0.46 -25.79
N GLN A 171 8.57 1.36 -26.11
CA GLN A 171 8.40 1.97 -27.43
C GLN A 171 9.25 3.24 -27.60
N ASN A 172 9.90 3.72 -26.53
CA ASN A 172 10.70 4.95 -26.54
C ASN A 172 12.03 4.73 -27.28
N LYS A 173 12.13 5.30 -28.48
CA LYS A 173 13.29 5.18 -29.38
C LYS A 173 13.76 6.55 -29.81
N LYS A 174 15.04 6.72 -30.12
CA LYS A 174 15.65 7.99 -30.54
C LYS A 174 14.93 8.72 -31.69
N GLN A 175 14.26 7.98 -32.59
CA GLN A 175 13.50 8.56 -33.70
C GLN A 175 12.10 9.06 -33.28
N HIS A 176 11.53 8.47 -32.23
CA HIS A 176 10.21 8.79 -31.69
C HIS A 176 10.27 8.77 -30.15
N PRO A 177 10.86 9.81 -29.52
CA PRO A 177 10.91 9.90 -28.07
C PRO A 177 9.49 9.90 -27.47
N ASN A 178 9.24 9.02 -26.49
CA ASN A 178 7.98 8.95 -25.76
C ASN A 178 8.14 9.66 -24.41
N GLU A 179 7.40 10.77 -24.25
CA GLU A 179 7.47 11.63 -23.08
C GLU A 179 6.77 11.07 -21.85
N ASN A 180 5.88 10.09 -22.00
CA ASN A 180 5.01 9.62 -20.90
C ASN A 180 5.83 9.19 -19.68
N PHE A 181 6.77 8.26 -19.85
CA PHE A 181 7.61 7.79 -18.74
C PHE A 181 8.40 8.92 -18.08
N ALA A 182 8.99 9.82 -18.87
CA ALA A 182 9.76 10.94 -18.35
C ALA A 182 8.90 11.91 -17.54
N ARG A 183 7.68 12.21 -18.02
CA ARG A 183 6.72 13.07 -17.35
C ARG A 183 6.29 12.48 -16.02
N GLU A 184 5.89 11.22 -15.98
CA GLU A 184 5.44 10.58 -14.73
C GLU A 184 6.55 10.49 -13.68
N VAL A 185 7.78 10.17 -14.09
CA VAL A 185 8.95 10.14 -13.18
C VAL A 185 9.18 11.50 -12.52
N MET A 186 9.04 12.60 -13.26
CA MET A 186 9.20 13.95 -12.70
C MET A 186 7.97 14.42 -11.92
N GLU A 187 6.78 14.20 -12.47
CA GLU A 187 5.53 14.76 -11.95
C GLU A 187 5.03 14.01 -10.71
N LEU A 188 5.02 12.68 -10.74
CA LEU A 188 4.37 11.86 -9.72
C LEU A 188 5.36 11.24 -8.74
N PHE A 189 6.54 10.88 -9.25
CA PHE A 189 7.51 10.09 -8.48
C PHE A 189 8.64 10.92 -7.84
N THR A 190 8.92 12.15 -8.31
CA THR A 190 10.06 12.92 -7.80
C THR A 190 9.76 14.39 -7.49
N LEU A 191 9.72 15.28 -8.47
CA LEU A 191 9.70 16.74 -8.24
C LEU A 191 8.31 17.27 -7.87
N GLY A 192 7.25 16.62 -8.34
CA GLY A 192 5.91 17.16 -8.28
C GLY A 192 5.63 18.12 -9.43
N ARG A 193 4.35 18.21 -9.82
CA ARG A 193 3.88 19.12 -10.88
C ARG A 193 4.30 20.57 -10.65
N GLY A 194 4.77 21.24 -11.71
CA GLY A 194 5.14 22.65 -11.69
C GLY A 194 6.61 22.95 -11.35
N ASN A 195 7.44 21.91 -11.15
CA ASN A 195 8.85 22.06 -10.78
C ASN A 195 9.83 21.68 -11.91
N TYR A 196 9.34 21.53 -13.14
CA TYR A 196 10.11 21.24 -14.35
C TYR A 196 9.42 21.90 -15.55
N THR A 197 10.16 22.07 -16.64
CA THR A 197 9.62 22.63 -17.88
C THR A 197 9.25 21.53 -18.88
N GLU A 198 8.44 21.87 -19.89
CA GLU A 198 8.14 20.96 -20.99
C GLU A 198 9.39 20.55 -21.77
N GLN A 199 10.40 21.41 -21.82
CA GLN A 199 11.70 21.08 -22.42
C GLN A 199 12.42 20.01 -21.62
N ASP A 200 12.37 20.06 -20.29
CA ASP A 200 12.95 19.02 -19.43
C ASP A 200 12.29 17.65 -19.68
N VAL A 201 10.97 17.62 -19.92
CA VAL A 201 10.26 16.38 -20.28
C VAL A 201 10.81 15.78 -21.57
N LYS A 202 10.97 16.60 -22.62
CA LYS A 202 11.51 16.15 -23.91
C LYS A 202 12.93 15.64 -23.79
N GLU A 203 13.77 16.34 -23.05
CA GLU A 203 15.18 16.00 -22.89
C GLU A 203 15.36 14.75 -22.02
N ALA A 204 14.57 14.59 -20.96
CA ALA A 204 14.51 13.36 -20.19
C ALA A 204 13.97 12.18 -21.02
N ALA A 205 12.93 12.39 -21.83
CA ALA A 205 12.39 11.37 -22.72
C ALA A 205 13.45 10.83 -23.69
N ARG A 206 14.26 11.73 -24.27
CA ARG A 206 15.43 11.39 -25.10
C ARG A 206 16.45 10.56 -24.31
N ALA A 207 16.72 10.89 -23.06
CA ALA A 207 17.66 10.14 -22.21
C ALA A 207 17.15 8.73 -21.84
N PHE A 208 15.84 8.55 -21.68
CA PHE A 208 15.22 7.24 -21.43
C PHE A 208 15.07 6.36 -22.68
N THR A 209 15.39 6.85 -23.87
CA THR A 209 15.33 6.04 -25.10
C THR A 209 16.23 4.80 -25.00
N GLY A 210 15.74 3.68 -25.52
CA GLY A 210 16.46 2.41 -25.49
C GLY A 210 16.33 1.61 -24.20
N TRP A 211 15.74 2.17 -23.13
CA TRP A 211 15.34 1.39 -21.96
C TRP A 211 14.25 0.38 -22.34
N GLY A 212 14.24 -0.77 -21.67
CA GLY A 212 13.33 -1.86 -21.95
C GLY A 212 13.62 -3.05 -21.05
N PHE A 213 13.03 -4.19 -21.37
CA PHE A 213 13.24 -5.44 -20.64
C PHE A 213 13.16 -6.63 -21.59
N ASN A 214 13.75 -7.76 -21.19
CA ASN A 214 13.70 -9.02 -21.94
C ASN A 214 12.44 -9.85 -21.60
N ALA A 215 12.27 -11.02 -22.21
CA ALA A 215 11.10 -11.87 -21.93
C ALA A 215 10.96 -12.29 -20.45
N LYS A 216 12.06 -12.26 -19.68
CA LYS A 216 12.08 -12.58 -18.24
C LYS A 216 11.64 -11.41 -17.36
N GLY A 217 11.51 -10.21 -17.93
CA GLY A 217 11.27 -8.98 -17.18
C GLY A 217 12.53 -8.38 -16.58
N GLU A 218 13.72 -8.84 -16.99
CA GLU A 218 15.00 -8.24 -16.59
C GLU A 218 15.24 -6.99 -17.43
N PHE A 219 15.71 -5.92 -16.79
CA PHE A 219 16.03 -4.66 -17.46
C PHE A 219 17.08 -4.87 -18.58
N GLN A 220 16.86 -4.22 -19.71
CA GLN A 220 17.78 -4.21 -20.83
C GLN A 220 17.90 -2.81 -21.43
N PHE A 221 19.14 -2.32 -21.50
CA PHE A 221 19.47 -1.12 -22.28
C PHE A 221 19.79 -1.51 -23.72
N ARG A 222 19.19 -0.82 -24.69
CA ARG A 222 19.34 -1.07 -26.13
C ARG A 222 20.04 0.12 -26.80
N PRO A 223 21.39 0.10 -26.92
CA PRO A 223 22.16 1.26 -27.39
C PRO A 223 21.75 1.76 -28.78
N PHE A 224 21.36 0.84 -29.69
CA PHE A 224 20.97 1.21 -31.05
C PHE A 224 19.72 2.12 -31.10
N PHE A 225 18.81 1.96 -30.14
CA PHE A 225 17.59 2.75 -29.99
C PHE A 225 17.78 4.00 -29.12
N HIS A 226 18.94 4.15 -28.48
CA HIS A 226 19.23 5.28 -27.61
C HIS A 226 19.68 6.52 -28.41
N ASP A 227 19.22 7.68 -27.98
CA ASP A 227 19.69 8.98 -28.46
C ASP A 227 20.95 9.37 -27.70
N SER A 228 22.11 9.27 -28.34
CA SER A 228 23.41 9.66 -27.78
C SER A 228 23.76 11.14 -27.99
N GLY A 229 22.79 11.97 -28.40
CA GLY A 229 22.97 13.40 -28.55
C GLY A 229 23.12 14.10 -27.19
N THR A 230 23.75 15.27 -27.19
CA THR A 230 23.80 16.14 -26.02
C THR A 230 22.40 16.59 -25.63
N LYS A 231 22.12 16.54 -24.33
CA LYS A 231 20.83 16.88 -23.72
C LYS A 231 21.03 17.98 -22.69
N THR A 232 20.01 18.81 -22.50
CA THR A 232 19.98 19.83 -21.45
C THR A 232 18.81 19.57 -20.53
N PHE A 233 19.08 19.26 -19.27
CA PHE A 233 18.07 18.84 -18.31
C PHE A 233 18.28 19.54 -16.98
N LEU A 234 17.27 20.28 -16.49
CA LEU A 234 17.30 21.04 -15.24
C LEU A 234 18.56 21.91 -15.08
N GLY A 235 18.93 22.60 -16.16
CA GLY A 235 20.10 23.49 -16.22
C GLY A 235 21.46 22.80 -16.39
N LYS A 236 21.53 21.46 -16.34
CA LYS A 236 22.75 20.70 -16.64
C LYS A 236 22.78 20.31 -18.11
N LYS A 237 23.96 20.31 -18.73
CA LYS A 237 24.16 19.91 -20.14
C LYS A 237 25.16 18.75 -20.22
N GLY A 238 24.81 17.70 -20.94
CA GLY A 238 25.65 16.51 -21.05
C GLY A 238 25.04 15.44 -21.97
N ASN A 239 25.79 14.38 -22.27
CA ASN A 239 25.24 13.22 -22.97
C ASN A 239 24.56 12.26 -21.97
N PHE A 240 23.43 12.70 -21.42
CA PHE A 240 22.74 11.98 -20.36
C PHE A 240 21.99 10.74 -20.88
N ASN A 241 22.05 9.67 -20.10
CA ASN A 241 21.17 8.51 -20.20
C ASN A 241 20.11 8.53 -19.07
N GLY A 242 19.21 7.55 -19.04
CA GLY A 242 18.16 7.52 -18.03
C GLY A 242 18.65 7.43 -16.57
N ASP A 243 19.79 6.80 -16.30
CA ASP A 243 20.37 6.73 -14.95
C ASP A 243 20.89 8.11 -14.53
N ASP A 244 21.47 8.86 -15.47
CA ASP A 244 21.89 10.24 -15.24
C ASP A 244 20.68 11.14 -14.93
N ILE A 245 19.56 10.98 -15.63
CA ILE A 245 18.33 11.73 -15.34
C ILE A 245 17.84 11.44 -13.92
N LEU A 246 17.77 10.17 -13.51
CA LEU A 246 17.36 9.81 -12.15
C LEU A 246 18.30 10.41 -11.10
N ASN A 247 19.62 10.40 -11.33
CA ASN A 247 20.57 11.04 -10.43
C ASN A 247 20.39 12.57 -10.39
N ILE A 248 20.19 13.23 -11.53
CA ILE A 248 19.96 14.69 -11.57
C ILE A 248 18.66 15.06 -10.84
N LEU A 249 17.62 14.23 -10.91
CA LEU A 249 16.40 14.42 -10.14
C LEU A 249 16.64 14.28 -8.64
N LEU A 250 17.43 13.29 -8.22
CA LEU A 250 17.81 13.10 -6.82
C LEU A 250 18.71 14.23 -6.31
N ASP A 251 19.52 14.85 -7.17
CA ASP A 251 20.33 16.01 -6.80
C ASP A 251 19.47 17.24 -6.45
N GLN A 252 18.21 17.30 -6.88
CA GLN A 252 17.30 18.42 -6.58
C GLN A 252 16.75 18.32 -5.15
N PRO A 253 16.93 19.33 -4.29
CA PRO A 253 16.31 19.38 -2.96
C PRO A 253 14.78 19.29 -3.01
N GLN A 254 14.17 19.71 -4.12
CA GLN A 254 12.74 19.62 -4.37
C GLN A 254 12.24 18.16 -4.33
N THR A 255 13.03 17.19 -4.80
CA THR A 255 12.67 15.77 -4.75
C THR A 255 12.59 15.30 -3.29
N ALA A 256 13.56 15.67 -2.45
CA ALA A 256 13.51 15.37 -1.03
C ALA A 256 12.30 16.02 -0.34
N TYR A 257 11.97 17.27 -0.66
CA TYR A 257 10.79 17.94 -0.11
C TYR A 257 9.49 17.26 -0.52
N PHE A 258 9.32 16.93 -1.81
CA PHE A 258 8.12 16.29 -2.32
C PHE A 258 7.85 14.92 -1.67
N ILE A 259 8.88 14.07 -1.60
CA ILE A 259 8.77 12.75 -0.96
C ILE A 259 8.50 12.88 0.54
N THR A 260 9.22 13.78 1.21
CA THR A 260 9.01 14.03 2.65
C THR A 260 7.60 14.52 2.92
N LYS A 261 7.05 15.40 2.08
CA LYS A 261 5.67 15.88 2.20
C LYS A 261 4.66 14.74 2.11
N LYS A 262 4.81 13.85 1.13
CA LYS A 262 3.94 12.66 0.99
C LYS A 262 4.04 11.70 2.18
N ILE A 263 5.25 11.45 2.69
CA ILE A 263 5.48 10.62 3.88
C ILE A 263 4.87 11.28 5.12
N TYR A 264 5.03 12.60 5.29
CA TYR A 264 4.42 13.34 6.38
C TYR A 264 2.89 13.25 6.32
N GLU A 265 2.30 13.44 5.15
CA GLU A 265 0.86 13.31 4.94
C GLU A 265 0.35 11.92 5.31
N TYR A 266 1.09 10.88 4.92
CA TYR A 266 0.70 9.48 5.16
C TYR A 266 0.87 9.04 6.63
N PHE A 267 1.98 9.40 7.28
CA PHE A 267 2.29 8.91 8.63
C PHE A 267 1.88 9.86 9.75
N VAL A 268 1.90 11.17 9.52
CA VAL A 268 1.67 12.19 10.56
C VAL A 268 0.27 12.76 10.44
N ASN A 269 0.04 13.61 9.45
CA ASN A 269 -1.18 14.42 9.38
C ASN A 269 -1.44 14.93 7.95
N GLU A 270 -2.69 14.87 7.52
CA GLU A 270 -3.14 15.45 6.24
C GLU A 270 -2.95 16.98 6.21
N ILE A 271 -3.01 17.64 7.38
CA ILE A 271 -2.68 19.05 7.51
C ILE A 271 -1.16 19.20 7.61
N ILE A 272 -0.57 19.70 6.52
CA ILE A 272 0.88 19.82 6.36
C ILE A 272 1.46 20.96 7.22
N ASP A 273 2.47 20.63 8.02
CA ASP A 273 3.31 21.59 8.73
C ASP A 273 4.59 21.83 7.91
N ASP A 274 4.58 22.88 7.08
CA ASP A 274 5.60 23.10 6.06
C ASP A 274 7.02 23.30 6.63
N GLU A 275 7.12 23.93 7.81
CA GLU A 275 8.41 24.08 8.50
C GLU A 275 8.99 22.73 8.90
N LYS A 276 8.15 21.83 9.44
CA LYS A 276 8.56 20.47 9.80
C LYS A 276 8.94 19.66 8.58
N VAL A 277 8.17 19.75 7.49
CA VAL A 277 8.49 19.07 6.23
C VAL A 277 9.84 19.55 5.68
N LYS A 278 10.13 20.85 5.69
CA LYS A 278 11.43 21.38 5.25
C LYS A 278 12.60 20.90 6.11
N GLN A 279 12.44 20.85 7.43
CA GLN A 279 13.45 20.31 8.35
C GLN A 279 13.73 18.84 8.06
N LEU A 280 12.68 18.02 7.97
CA LEU A 280 12.79 16.60 7.66
C LEU A 280 13.37 16.35 6.26
N ALA A 281 12.97 17.14 5.26
CA ALA A 281 13.46 17.02 3.89
C ALA A 281 14.94 17.36 3.79
N SER A 282 15.41 18.36 4.55
CA SER A 282 16.84 18.71 4.60
C SER A 282 17.66 17.55 5.19
N ALA A 283 17.19 16.94 6.29
CA ALA A 283 17.84 15.77 6.88
C ALA A 283 17.79 14.55 5.95
N PHE A 284 16.69 14.34 5.24
CA PHE A 284 16.51 13.26 4.27
C PHE A 284 17.43 13.41 3.05
N TYR A 285 17.61 14.64 2.56
CA TYR A 285 18.55 14.93 1.48
C TYR A 285 20.00 14.72 1.93
N GLN A 286 20.37 15.22 3.12
CA GLN A 286 21.73 15.08 3.68
C GLN A 286 22.10 13.64 4.02
N SER A 287 21.11 12.80 4.38
CA SER A 287 21.33 11.36 4.60
C SER A 287 21.42 10.55 3.32
N ASN A 288 21.53 11.22 2.16
CA ASN A 288 21.51 10.60 0.84
C ASN A 288 20.26 9.73 0.63
N TYR A 289 19.08 10.28 0.97
CA TYR A 289 17.78 9.64 0.76
C TYR A 289 17.52 8.36 1.60
N SER A 290 18.10 8.27 2.80
CA SER A 290 17.82 7.19 3.77
C SER A 290 16.39 7.30 4.31
N ILE A 291 15.53 6.34 3.94
CA ILE A 291 14.13 6.25 4.39
C ILE A 291 14.10 5.91 5.88
N SER A 292 14.95 4.98 6.33
CA SER A 292 15.07 4.62 7.74
C SER A 292 15.32 5.85 8.62
N THR A 293 16.24 6.73 8.22
CA THR A 293 16.56 7.96 8.96
C THR A 293 15.37 8.93 8.99
N LEU A 294 14.63 9.05 7.88
CA LEU A 294 13.44 9.89 7.83
C LEU A 294 12.34 9.38 8.78
N LEU A 295 12.07 8.07 8.76
CA LEU A 295 11.09 7.45 9.65
C LEU A 295 11.50 7.55 11.12
N GLU A 296 12.79 7.38 11.42
CA GLU A 296 13.31 7.54 12.78
C GLU A 296 13.12 8.97 13.29
N ASN A 297 13.44 9.97 12.48
CA ASN A 297 13.24 11.38 12.83
C ASN A 297 11.77 11.73 13.07
N ILE A 298 10.83 11.05 12.39
CA ILE A 298 9.39 11.23 12.60
C ILE A 298 8.96 10.54 13.89
N PHE A 299 9.19 9.23 14.01
CA PHE A 299 8.61 8.42 15.08
C PHE A 299 9.28 8.60 16.43
N THR A 300 10.53 9.03 16.49
CA THR A 300 11.21 9.32 17.78
C THR A 300 10.98 10.75 18.27
N SER A 301 10.40 11.61 17.44
CA SER A 301 10.18 13.01 17.77
C SER A 301 9.02 13.23 18.75
N PRO A 302 9.17 14.09 19.78
CA PRO A 302 8.08 14.40 20.71
C PRO A 302 6.83 15.00 20.04
N TRP A 303 7.02 15.82 19.00
CA TRP A 303 5.92 16.50 18.30
C TRP A 303 5.00 15.55 17.52
N PHE A 304 5.49 14.36 17.16
CA PHE A 304 4.68 13.33 16.50
C PHE A 304 3.54 12.88 17.41
N TYR A 305 3.78 12.86 18.73
CA TYR A 305 2.82 12.48 19.76
C TYR A 305 2.02 13.65 20.33
N HIS A 306 1.95 14.81 19.67
CA HIS A 306 1.06 15.88 20.11
C HIS A 306 -0.40 15.57 19.78
N GLU A 307 -1.36 16.06 20.59
CA GLU A 307 -2.80 15.82 20.41
C GLU A 307 -3.27 16.13 18.97
N LYS A 308 -2.69 17.15 18.32
CA LYS A 308 -2.99 17.54 16.94
C LYS A 308 -2.68 16.47 15.87
N ASN A 309 -1.90 15.44 16.19
CA ASN A 309 -1.44 14.41 15.25
C ASN A 309 -2.02 13.02 15.53
N ILE A 310 -2.71 12.82 16.67
CA ILE A 310 -3.25 11.52 17.06
C ILE A 310 -4.71 11.40 16.61
N GLY A 311 -5.03 10.32 15.88
CA GLY A 311 -6.41 10.04 15.46
C GLY A 311 -6.92 10.97 14.36
N THR A 312 -6.02 11.60 13.60
CA THR A 312 -6.36 12.58 12.56
C THR A 312 -6.51 11.98 11.17
N LYS A 313 -6.04 10.76 10.94
CA LYS A 313 -6.01 10.15 9.62
C LYS A 313 -7.15 9.17 9.44
N ILE A 314 -7.85 9.26 8.31
CA ILE A 314 -8.83 8.25 7.92
C ILE A 314 -8.05 7.01 7.46
N LYS A 315 -8.33 5.85 8.06
CA LYS A 315 -7.76 4.57 7.64
C LYS A 315 -8.11 4.31 6.16
N SER A 316 -7.13 3.93 5.35
CA SER A 316 -7.41 3.39 4.02
C SER A 316 -8.22 2.09 4.14
N PRO A 317 -8.93 1.66 3.09
CA PRO A 317 -9.64 0.38 3.13
C PRO A 317 -8.78 -0.82 3.54
N ILE A 318 -7.54 -0.88 3.07
CA ILE A 318 -6.58 -1.93 3.46
C ILE A 318 -6.21 -1.81 4.94
N GLU A 319 -5.91 -0.61 5.43
CA GLU A 319 -5.62 -0.40 6.86
C GLU A 319 -6.79 -0.78 7.76
N LEU A 320 -8.03 -0.50 7.32
CA LEU A 320 -9.25 -0.86 8.05
C LEU A 320 -9.43 -2.38 8.10
N LEU A 321 -9.32 -3.06 6.96
CA LEU A 321 -9.49 -4.52 6.85
C LEU A 321 -8.42 -5.27 7.65
N VAL A 322 -7.15 -4.88 7.51
CA VAL A 322 -6.04 -5.48 8.25
C VAL A 322 -6.19 -5.18 9.74
N GLY A 323 -6.51 -3.93 10.10
CA GLY A 323 -6.65 -3.50 11.49
C GLY A 323 -7.73 -4.26 12.26
N ILE A 324 -8.89 -4.50 11.64
CA ILE A 324 -9.95 -5.33 12.24
C ILE A 324 -9.43 -6.74 12.51
N ARG A 325 -8.78 -7.38 11.52
CA ARG A 325 -8.24 -8.74 11.63
C ARG A 325 -7.10 -8.87 12.64
N LYS A 326 -6.35 -7.79 12.91
CA LYS A 326 -5.31 -7.77 13.95
C LYS A 326 -5.87 -7.58 15.36
N GLN A 327 -6.87 -6.72 15.52
CA GLN A 327 -7.49 -6.48 16.83
C GLN A 327 -8.40 -7.64 17.26
N ILE A 328 -9.10 -8.26 16.31
CA ILE A 328 -9.89 -9.47 16.51
C ILE A 328 -9.35 -10.53 15.54
N PRO A 329 -8.51 -11.46 16.02
CA PRO A 329 -7.97 -12.55 15.21
C PRO A 329 -9.09 -13.31 14.53
N MET A 330 -9.10 -13.24 13.21
CA MET A 330 -10.11 -13.89 12.39
C MET A 330 -9.54 -14.31 11.03
N GLU A 331 -10.09 -15.40 10.52
CA GLU A 331 -9.85 -15.88 9.17
C GLU A 331 -11.13 -15.80 8.34
N ILE A 332 -11.01 -15.23 7.14
CA ILE A 332 -12.12 -15.19 6.18
C ILE A 332 -12.05 -16.48 5.36
N GLU A 333 -13.10 -17.31 5.42
CA GLU A 333 -13.08 -18.63 4.77
C GLU A 333 -12.99 -18.54 3.24
N ASN A 334 -13.63 -17.52 2.65
CA ASN A 334 -13.60 -17.28 1.21
C ASN A 334 -12.72 -16.06 0.88
N PRO A 335 -11.52 -16.27 0.32
CA PRO A 335 -10.61 -15.18 -0.03
C PRO A 335 -11.17 -14.16 -1.03
N GLU A 336 -12.11 -14.54 -1.89
CA GLU A 336 -12.75 -13.62 -2.86
C GLU A 336 -13.54 -12.51 -2.16
N ILE A 337 -14.05 -12.76 -0.95
CA ILE A 337 -14.76 -11.75 -0.16
C ILE A 337 -13.83 -10.60 0.20
N GLN A 338 -12.55 -10.88 0.47
CA GLN A 338 -11.57 -9.85 0.74
C GLN A 338 -11.40 -8.90 -0.45
N LEU A 339 -11.33 -9.46 -1.67
CA LEU A 339 -11.22 -8.68 -2.91
C LEU A 339 -12.49 -7.86 -3.18
N LEU A 340 -13.65 -8.42 -2.89
CA LEU A 340 -14.93 -7.73 -3.01
C LEU A 340 -15.02 -6.55 -2.04
N LEU A 341 -14.62 -6.73 -0.77
CA LEU A 341 -14.57 -5.66 0.22
C LEU A 341 -13.61 -4.55 -0.20
N GLN A 342 -12.42 -4.91 -0.69
CA GLN A 342 -11.47 -3.95 -1.25
C GLN A 342 -12.08 -3.12 -2.40
N ARG A 343 -12.78 -3.78 -3.34
CA ARG A 343 -13.45 -3.10 -4.45
C ARG A 343 -14.58 -2.19 -3.97
N ALA A 344 -15.43 -2.65 -3.06
CA ALA A 344 -16.54 -1.87 -2.52
C ALA A 344 -16.07 -0.63 -1.76
N LEU A 345 -14.94 -0.74 -1.06
CA LEU A 345 -14.34 0.35 -0.30
C LEU A 345 -13.44 1.28 -1.15
N GLY A 346 -13.10 0.87 -2.38
CA GLY A 346 -12.37 1.70 -3.36
C GLY A 346 -10.85 1.56 -3.34
N GLN A 347 -10.29 0.50 -2.73
CA GLN A 347 -8.84 0.23 -2.76
C GLN A 347 -8.56 -1.26 -3.02
N LEU A 348 -8.54 -1.64 -4.30
CA LEU A 348 -8.13 -2.97 -4.76
C LEU A 348 -6.63 -2.97 -5.11
N LEU A 349 -5.79 -3.67 -4.34
CA LEU A 349 -4.33 -3.71 -4.59
C LEU A 349 -4.02 -4.25 -5.99
N PHE A 350 -2.96 -3.72 -6.62
CA PHE A 350 -2.54 -3.96 -8.02
C PHE A 350 -3.48 -3.42 -9.11
N TYR A 351 -4.57 -2.77 -8.72
CA TYR A 351 -5.51 -2.11 -9.63
C TYR A 351 -5.72 -0.65 -9.21
N PRO A 352 -4.68 0.20 -9.34
CA PRO A 352 -4.82 1.64 -9.09
C PRO A 352 -5.79 2.27 -10.11
N PRO A 353 -6.56 3.29 -9.70
CA PRO A 353 -7.51 3.96 -10.59
C PRO A 353 -6.78 4.76 -11.69
N ASN A 354 -5.61 5.32 -11.39
CA ASN A 354 -4.75 6.03 -12.34
C ASN A 354 -3.28 5.97 -11.91
N VAL A 355 -2.40 6.61 -12.68
CA VAL A 355 -0.93 6.64 -12.43
C VAL A 355 -0.56 7.38 -11.14
N ALA A 356 -1.43 8.24 -10.62
CA ALA A 356 -1.24 8.92 -9.34
C ALA A 356 -1.61 8.05 -8.12
N GLY A 357 -2.11 6.82 -8.33
CA GLY A 357 -2.48 5.88 -7.28
C GLY A 357 -3.87 6.13 -6.71
N TRP A 358 -4.09 5.80 -5.44
CA TRP A 358 -5.38 5.98 -4.79
C TRP A 358 -5.47 7.32 -4.07
N PRO A 359 -6.56 8.08 -4.28
CA PRO A 359 -6.76 9.33 -3.55
C PRO A 359 -7.00 9.04 -2.06
N GLY A 360 -6.22 9.70 -1.19
CA GLY A 360 -6.26 9.50 0.26
C GLY A 360 -7.37 10.29 0.98
N GLY A 361 -7.36 10.18 2.31
CA GLY A 361 -8.19 10.97 3.22
C GLY A 361 -9.69 10.82 3.01
N LYS A 362 -10.38 11.95 2.87
CA LYS A 362 -11.86 11.99 2.73
C LYS A 362 -12.37 11.25 1.50
N ASN A 363 -11.55 11.03 0.48
CA ASN A 363 -11.94 10.30 -0.73
C ASN A 363 -12.27 8.82 -0.45
N TRP A 364 -11.86 8.30 0.71
CA TRP A 364 -12.26 6.98 1.15
C TRP A 364 -13.70 6.89 1.67
N ILE A 365 -14.39 8.03 1.81
CA ILE A 365 -15.71 8.14 2.41
C ILE A 365 -16.68 8.77 1.40
N ASP A 366 -17.66 7.96 1.00
CA ASP A 366 -18.87 8.37 0.30
C ASP A 366 -20.09 7.71 0.98
N SER A 367 -21.30 8.03 0.51
CA SER A 367 -22.53 7.53 1.13
C SER A 367 -22.63 6.00 1.20
N SER A 368 -22.07 5.28 0.23
CA SER A 368 -22.12 3.80 0.19
C SER A 368 -21.00 3.16 1.01
N SER A 369 -19.76 3.62 0.83
CA SER A 369 -18.60 3.14 1.57
C SER A 369 -18.68 3.44 3.06
N LEU A 370 -19.23 4.59 3.48
CA LEU A 370 -19.40 4.89 4.91
C LEU A 370 -20.30 3.84 5.58
N MET A 371 -21.42 3.49 4.95
CA MET A 371 -22.35 2.49 5.48
C MET A 371 -21.67 1.12 5.60
N ILE A 372 -20.96 0.69 4.55
CA ILE A 372 -20.21 -0.57 4.56
C ILE A 372 -19.14 -0.55 5.67
N ARG A 373 -18.38 0.54 5.82
CA ARG A 373 -17.32 0.65 6.83
C ARG A 373 -17.86 0.54 8.26
N LEU A 374 -19.01 1.15 8.54
CA LEU A 374 -19.64 1.07 9.87
C LEU A 374 -20.25 -0.30 10.14
N GLN A 375 -20.77 -0.98 9.11
CA GLN A 375 -21.38 -2.30 9.24
C GLN A 375 -20.37 -3.45 9.21
N LEU A 376 -19.18 -3.23 8.64
CA LEU A 376 -18.16 -4.26 8.41
C LEU A 376 -17.86 -5.12 9.65
N PRO A 377 -17.66 -4.57 10.86
CA PRO A 377 -17.42 -5.39 12.05
C PRO A 377 -18.58 -6.33 12.37
N LYS A 378 -19.83 -5.88 12.20
CA LYS A 378 -21.04 -6.71 12.40
C LYS A 378 -21.14 -7.80 11.35
N LEU A 379 -20.89 -7.45 10.08
CA LEU A 379 -20.92 -8.40 8.97
C LEU A 379 -19.89 -9.51 9.11
N LEU A 380 -18.72 -9.20 9.68
CA LEU A 380 -17.70 -10.21 9.98
C LEU A 380 -18.14 -11.13 11.12
N LYS A 381 -18.86 -10.64 12.12
CA LYS A 381 -19.30 -11.42 13.30
C LYS A 381 -20.47 -12.36 13.02
N ASP A 382 -21.54 -11.86 12.44
CA ASP A 382 -22.86 -12.52 12.51
C ASP A 382 -23.12 -13.47 11.31
N ASP A 383 -22.10 -13.80 10.51
CA ASP A 383 -22.20 -14.60 9.27
C ASP A 383 -23.37 -14.16 8.36
N GLU A 384 -23.71 -12.87 8.35
CA GLU A 384 -24.92 -12.38 7.67
C GLU A 384 -24.73 -12.26 6.15
N SER A 385 -25.81 -12.48 5.40
CA SER A 385 -25.82 -12.21 3.97
C SER A 385 -26.00 -10.71 3.73
N PHE A 386 -25.03 -10.08 3.07
CA PHE A 386 -25.08 -8.66 2.77
C PHE A 386 -25.09 -8.39 1.27
N THR A 387 -25.83 -7.35 0.87
CA THR A 387 -25.88 -6.90 -0.51
C THR A 387 -24.82 -5.83 -0.74
N ILE A 388 -23.74 -6.16 -1.45
CA ILE A 388 -22.66 -5.20 -1.74
C ILE A 388 -22.85 -4.63 -3.13
N ASN A 389 -23.11 -3.33 -3.22
CA ASN A 389 -22.96 -2.59 -4.47
C ASN A 389 -21.48 -2.18 -4.58
N THR A 390 -20.75 -2.80 -5.51
CA THR A 390 -19.38 -2.37 -5.81
C THR A 390 -19.43 -1.01 -6.51
N LYS A 391 -18.48 -0.12 -6.21
CA LYS A 391 -18.35 1.13 -6.96
C LYS A 391 -18.21 0.80 -8.45
N SER A 392 -19.00 1.46 -9.29
CA SER A 392 -18.79 1.38 -10.73
C SER A 392 -17.44 2.01 -11.04
N ASP A 393 -16.64 1.31 -11.84
CA ASP A 393 -15.33 1.77 -12.30
C ASP A 393 -15.55 2.77 -13.45
N ASP A 394 -16.33 3.83 -13.17
CA ASP A 394 -16.94 4.70 -14.19
C ASP A 394 -16.07 5.87 -14.65
N ASP A 395 -14.89 6.08 -14.07
CA ASP A 395 -13.99 7.15 -14.50
C ASP A 395 -12.65 6.63 -15.06
N GLN A 396 -12.60 6.64 -16.39
CA GLN A 396 -11.42 6.62 -17.27
C GLN A 396 -10.76 5.26 -17.55
N GLN A 397 -11.42 4.58 -18.48
CA GLN A 397 -10.89 3.52 -19.34
C GLN A 397 -9.66 4.00 -20.12
N MET A 398 -8.46 3.82 -19.55
CA MET A 398 -7.15 3.95 -20.19
C MET A 398 -6.97 2.95 -21.37
N GLY A 399 -7.81 3.04 -22.40
CA GLY A 399 -7.70 2.27 -23.65
C GLY A 399 -8.10 0.78 -23.60
N MET A 400 -8.42 0.19 -22.44
CA MET A 400 -8.73 -1.24 -22.31
C MET A 400 -10.24 -1.51 -22.18
N ARG A 401 -11.03 -1.05 -23.16
CA ARG A 401 -12.51 -1.20 -23.20
C ARG A 401 -13.00 -2.65 -23.21
N GLU A 402 -12.21 -3.58 -23.75
CA GLU A 402 -12.61 -4.99 -23.88
C GLU A 402 -12.43 -5.80 -22.58
N MET A 403 -11.88 -5.21 -21.51
CA MET A 403 -11.37 -6.00 -20.37
C MET A 403 -12.36 -6.27 -19.23
N TYR A 404 -13.58 -5.71 -19.27
CA TYR A 404 -14.62 -5.92 -18.24
C TYR A 404 -16.05 -6.07 -18.78
N SER A 405 -16.25 -6.31 -20.09
CA SER A 405 -17.59 -6.64 -20.61
C SER A 405 -18.05 -8.07 -20.26
N MET A 406 -17.27 -8.82 -19.48
CA MET A 406 -17.65 -10.13 -18.95
C MET A 406 -17.52 -10.15 -17.43
N GLN A 407 -18.69 -10.05 -16.76
CA GLN A 407 -19.02 -10.30 -15.34
C GLN A 407 -19.68 -9.13 -14.61
N THR A 408 -20.79 -8.64 -15.17
CA THR A 408 -21.90 -8.03 -14.40
C THR A 408 -22.82 -9.07 -13.74
N ASN A 409 -22.42 -10.35 -13.70
CA ASN A 409 -23.15 -11.44 -13.06
C ASN A 409 -22.48 -11.93 -11.77
N MET A 410 -21.94 -11.03 -10.96
CA MET A 410 -21.65 -11.36 -9.57
C MET A 410 -22.96 -11.23 -8.77
N PRO A 411 -23.40 -12.27 -8.03
CA PRO A 411 -24.64 -12.19 -7.28
C PRO A 411 -24.57 -11.03 -6.29
N ASN A 412 -25.57 -10.15 -6.29
CA ASN A 412 -25.56 -8.95 -5.44
C ASN A 412 -25.48 -9.26 -3.94
N ARG A 413 -25.77 -10.51 -3.52
CA ARG A 413 -25.69 -10.98 -2.12
C ARG A 413 -24.53 -11.92 -1.90
N PHE A 414 -23.69 -11.60 -0.92
CA PHE A 414 -22.63 -12.46 -0.43
C PHE A 414 -22.83 -12.77 1.05
N LYS A 415 -22.55 -14.00 1.43
CA LYS A 415 -22.47 -14.39 2.84
C LYS A 415 -21.01 -14.35 3.25
N ILE A 416 -20.68 -13.52 4.22
CA ILE A 416 -19.34 -13.53 4.82
C ILE A 416 -19.34 -14.66 5.83
N LYS A 417 -18.42 -15.61 5.66
CA LYS A 417 -18.15 -16.63 6.68
C LYS A 417 -16.79 -16.35 7.27
N THR A 418 -16.74 -16.16 8.59
CA THR A 418 -15.47 -15.95 9.28
C THR A 418 -15.29 -16.92 10.44
N LYS A 419 -14.04 -17.35 10.65
CA LYS A 419 -13.63 -18.07 11.84
C LYS A 419 -12.95 -17.07 12.76
N ILE A 420 -13.66 -16.64 13.80
CA ILE A 420 -13.16 -15.70 14.80
C ILE A 420 -12.66 -16.46 16.02
N ASP A 421 -11.43 -16.16 16.46
CA ASP A 421 -10.87 -16.69 17.70
C ASP A 421 -11.33 -15.84 18.90
N TRP A 422 -12.58 -16.07 19.31
CA TRP A 422 -13.18 -15.36 20.43
C TRP A 422 -12.54 -15.73 21.77
N GLU A 423 -12.00 -16.95 21.90
CA GLU A 423 -11.37 -17.42 23.13
C GLU A 423 -10.14 -16.56 23.45
N LYS A 424 -9.22 -16.39 22.49
CA LYS A 424 -8.06 -15.50 22.66
C LYS A 424 -8.45 -14.05 22.93
N PHE A 425 -9.49 -13.55 22.24
CA PHE A 425 -9.94 -12.18 22.44
C PHE A 425 -10.52 -11.95 23.84
N ILE A 426 -11.34 -12.88 24.34
CA ILE A 426 -11.95 -12.78 25.67
C ILE A 426 -10.89 -12.93 26.77
N ASP A 427 -9.94 -13.84 26.60
CA ASP A 427 -8.89 -14.09 27.58
C ASP A 427 -8.01 -12.86 27.83
N ALA A 428 -7.78 -12.03 26.80
CA ALA A 428 -7.08 -10.75 26.94
C ALA A 428 -7.74 -9.80 27.95
N PHE A 429 -9.03 -9.97 28.26
CA PHE A 429 -9.78 -9.18 29.24
C PHE A 429 -10.20 -9.96 30.49
N SER A 430 -9.69 -11.18 30.71
CA SER A 430 -10.10 -12.04 31.83
C SER A 430 -9.82 -11.39 33.20
N GLY A 431 -8.69 -10.70 33.35
CA GLY A 431 -8.27 -10.03 34.59
C GLY A 431 -8.94 -8.68 34.91
N ILE A 432 -9.82 -8.15 34.03
CA ILE A 432 -10.39 -6.80 34.18
C ILE A 432 -11.75 -6.85 34.87
N LYS A 433 -12.03 -5.94 35.82
CA LYS A 433 -13.34 -5.87 36.48
C LYS A 433 -14.45 -5.48 35.49
N ARG A 434 -15.68 -5.93 35.75
CA ARG A 434 -16.85 -5.65 34.88
C ARG A 434 -17.07 -4.15 34.65
N GLU A 435 -16.88 -3.35 35.69
CA GLU A 435 -17.06 -1.89 35.69
C GLU A 435 -16.03 -1.16 34.80
N GLU A 436 -14.82 -1.71 34.68
CA GLU A 436 -13.73 -1.11 33.91
C GLU A 436 -13.65 -1.63 32.47
N LEU A 437 -14.43 -2.66 32.16
CA LEU A 437 -14.35 -3.39 30.90
C LEU A 437 -14.64 -2.50 29.69
N THR A 438 -15.67 -1.65 29.77
CA THR A 438 -16.06 -0.73 28.69
C THR A 438 -14.93 0.25 28.38
N GLU A 439 -14.31 0.83 29.41
CA GLU A 439 -13.19 1.77 29.24
C GLU A 439 -11.95 1.07 28.67
N LYS A 440 -11.63 -0.14 29.13
CA LYS A 440 -10.48 -0.89 28.61
C LYS A 440 -10.67 -1.34 27.16
N ILE A 441 -11.86 -1.81 26.80
CA ILE A 441 -12.19 -2.15 25.40
C ILE A 441 -12.11 -0.90 24.53
N LYS A 442 -12.67 0.22 25.00
CA LYS A 442 -12.61 1.52 24.31
C LYS A 442 -11.16 1.96 24.07
N GLN A 443 -10.31 1.90 25.11
CA GLN A 443 -8.90 2.25 25.02
C GLN A 443 -8.15 1.36 24.02
N PHE A 444 -8.49 0.07 23.94
CA PHE A 444 -7.88 -0.85 22.99
C PHE A 444 -8.29 -0.58 21.54
N ILE A 445 -9.59 -0.41 21.29
CA ILE A 445 -10.16 -0.32 19.95
C ILE A 445 -9.98 1.07 19.34
N LEU A 446 -10.27 2.12 20.10
CA LEU A 446 -10.33 3.49 19.59
C LEU A 446 -9.04 4.27 19.86
N PRO A 447 -8.60 5.12 18.91
CA PRO A 447 -7.58 6.11 19.20
C PRO A 447 -8.13 7.12 20.22
N SER A 448 -7.48 7.13 21.38
CA SER A 448 -7.95 7.78 22.60
C SER A 448 -8.26 9.29 22.55
N THR A 449 -7.71 10.05 21.59
CA THR A 449 -7.96 11.51 21.47
C THR A 449 -9.29 11.83 20.79
N VAL A 450 -9.89 10.89 20.06
CA VAL A 450 -11.06 11.13 19.20
C VAL A 450 -12.38 10.73 19.87
N SER A 451 -12.36 9.83 20.85
CA SER A 451 -13.58 9.22 21.37
C SER A 451 -14.35 10.14 22.33
N LYS A 452 -15.23 11.00 21.79
CA LYS A 452 -16.32 11.66 22.55
C LYS A 452 -17.49 10.71 22.85
N ILE A 453 -17.38 9.44 22.45
CA ILE A 453 -18.40 8.42 22.66
C ILE A 453 -18.66 8.25 24.16
N ASN A 454 -19.92 8.45 24.53
CA ASN A 454 -20.41 8.15 25.87
C ASN A 454 -20.54 6.64 26.04
N ASN A 455 -19.79 6.09 26.98
CA ASN A 455 -19.77 4.66 27.28
C ASN A 455 -21.16 4.12 27.62
N LYS A 456 -22.00 4.93 28.29
CA LYS A 456 -23.37 4.56 28.63
C LYS A 456 -24.25 4.30 27.41
N THR A 457 -23.93 4.91 26.27
CA THR A 457 -24.66 4.66 25.01
C THR A 457 -24.25 3.31 24.44
N VAL A 458 -22.97 2.98 24.43
CA VAL A 458 -22.46 1.69 23.92
C VAL A 458 -22.94 0.51 24.79
N GLU A 459 -22.95 0.68 26.10
CA GLU A 459 -23.44 -0.33 27.06
C GLU A 459 -24.91 -0.70 26.85
N LYS A 460 -25.75 0.24 26.37
CA LYS A 460 -27.16 -0.01 26.06
C LYS A 460 -27.38 -0.86 24.81
N PHE A 461 -26.46 -0.80 23.85
CA PHE A 461 -26.50 -1.59 22.61
C PHE A 461 -25.66 -2.88 22.71
N SER A 462 -25.00 -3.09 23.85
CA SER A 462 -24.21 -4.29 24.12
C SER A 462 -25.08 -5.36 24.80
N ASP A 463 -24.84 -6.61 24.45
CA ASP A 463 -25.52 -7.76 25.06
C ASP A 463 -25.05 -7.94 26.51
N GLN A 464 -25.98 -7.91 27.45
CA GLN A 464 -25.73 -8.04 28.89
C GLN A 464 -25.93 -9.48 29.41
N SER A 465 -26.29 -10.43 28.54
CA SER A 465 -26.62 -11.82 28.93
C SER A 465 -25.47 -12.55 29.60
N SER A 466 -24.24 -12.36 29.10
CA SER A 466 -23.03 -12.93 29.67
C SER A 466 -21.86 -11.95 29.55
N ARG A 467 -20.85 -12.14 30.41
CA ARG A 467 -19.60 -11.35 30.34
C ARG A 467 -18.96 -11.46 28.96
N GLU A 468 -18.93 -12.66 28.39
CA GLU A 468 -18.38 -12.93 27.07
C GLU A 468 -19.18 -12.23 25.97
N ASN A 469 -20.50 -12.37 25.95
CA ASN A 469 -21.36 -11.74 24.94
C ASN A 469 -21.27 -10.22 24.99
N PHE A 470 -21.09 -9.66 26.19
CA PHE A 470 -20.82 -8.24 26.32
C PHE A 470 -19.47 -7.85 25.70
N ILE A 471 -18.39 -8.58 25.98
CA ILE A 471 -17.07 -8.29 25.38
C ILE A 471 -17.18 -8.29 23.85
N LYS A 472 -17.84 -9.29 23.28
CA LYS A 472 -18.06 -9.41 21.83
C LYS A 472 -18.87 -8.23 21.28
N SER A 473 -20.07 -8.00 21.81
CA SER A 473 -21.00 -6.98 21.30
C SER A 473 -20.51 -5.54 21.53
N CYS A 474 -19.88 -5.27 22.68
CA CYS A 474 -19.29 -3.98 23.00
C CYS A 474 -18.14 -3.66 22.03
N SER A 475 -17.26 -4.64 21.78
CA SER A 475 -16.12 -4.47 20.86
C SER A 475 -16.58 -4.20 19.43
N ILE A 476 -17.53 -4.99 18.93
CA ILE A 476 -18.11 -4.77 17.59
C ILE A 476 -18.80 -3.41 17.51
N THR A 477 -19.51 -2.99 18.57
CA THR A 477 -20.18 -1.68 18.59
C THR A 477 -19.17 -0.53 18.52
N PHE A 478 -18.05 -0.61 19.25
CA PHE A 478 -16.98 0.38 19.15
C PHE A 478 -16.31 0.39 17.78
N MET A 479 -16.05 -0.78 17.18
CA MET A 479 -15.50 -0.86 15.82
C MET A 479 -16.46 -0.30 14.76
N SER A 480 -17.76 -0.38 14.99
CA SER A 480 -18.81 0.17 14.12
C SER A 480 -19.00 1.69 14.24
N THR A 481 -18.11 2.41 14.94
CA THR A 481 -18.19 3.87 15.10
C THR A 481 -17.35 4.63 14.07
N PRO A 482 -17.68 5.88 13.74
CA PRO A 482 -16.82 6.75 12.93
C PRO A 482 -15.42 6.92 13.52
N GLU A 483 -15.30 6.97 14.84
CA GLU A 483 -14.04 7.12 15.56
C GLU A 483 -13.07 5.95 15.31
N TYR A 484 -13.59 4.74 15.13
CA TYR A 484 -12.76 3.59 14.76
C TYR A 484 -12.18 3.71 13.34
N GLN A 485 -12.78 4.51 12.46
CA GLN A 485 -12.24 4.71 11.12
C GLN A 485 -11.01 5.63 11.09
N MET A 486 -10.70 6.26 12.22
CA MET A 486 -9.56 7.17 12.38
C MET A 486 -8.37 6.46 13.03
N CYS A 487 -7.14 6.89 12.73
CA CYS A 487 -5.92 6.43 13.40
C CYS A 487 -4.87 7.52 13.54
#